data_AF-A0A3E4S709-F1
#
_entry.id   AF-A0A3E4S709-F1
#
_cell.length_a   1.000
_cell.length_b   1.000
_cell.length_c   1.000
_cell.angle_alpha   90.00
_cell.angle_beta   90.00
_cell.angle_gamma   90.00
#
_symmetry.space_group_name_H-M   'P 1'
#
loop_
_entity.id
_entity.type
_entity.pdbx_description
1 polymer ?
#
loop_
_entity_poly.entity_id
_entity_poly.type
_entity_poly.pdbx_seq_one_letter_code
_entity_poly.pdbx_strand_id
1 'polypeptide(L)' 'MHAEYFPNEPISQRGLLPLRAATTWLGLSDTRVTMRLVRDGKLKAIKIGRRIFITTQSLEKFVGVSK' A
#
# COMPACT_ATOMS: atom_id res chain seq x y z
N MET A 1 -2.85 -17.16 16.08
CA MET A 1 -2.11 -15.90 15.96
C MET A 1 -3.00 -14.92 15.18
N HIS A 2 -3.85 -14.18 15.87
CA HIS A 2 -4.63 -13.09 15.26
C HIS A 2 -3.69 -11.90 15.09
N ALA A 3 -3.41 -11.49 13.85
CA ALA A 3 -2.78 -10.19 13.62
C ALA A 3 -3.85 -9.14 13.93
N GLU A 4 -3.73 -8.50 15.09
CA GLU A 4 -4.54 -7.35 15.44
C GLU A 4 -4.34 -6.26 14.39
N TYR A 5 -5.44 -5.87 13.75
CA TYR A 5 -5.50 -4.75 12.83
C TYR A 5 -5.31 -3.48 13.65
N PHE A 6 -4.18 -2.79 13.48
CA PHE A 6 -3.96 -1.48 14.08
C PHE A 6 -4.39 -0.40 13.06
N PRO A 7 -5.58 0.21 13.19
CA PRO A 7 -6.09 1.20 12.25
C PRO A 7 -5.33 2.56 12.27
N ASN A 8 -4.21 2.65 13.01
CA ASN A 8 -3.54 3.90 13.33
C ASN A 8 -2.07 3.96 12.87
N GLU A 9 -1.67 3.20 11.84
CA GLU A 9 -0.43 3.59 11.14
C GLU A 9 -0.68 4.97 10.50
N PRO A 10 0.16 5.98 10.78
CA PRO A 10 -0.07 7.31 10.26
C PRO A 10 0.02 7.21 8.74
N ILE A 11 -1.14 7.30 8.08
CA ILE A 11 -1.22 7.74 6.70
C ILE A 11 -0.37 9.00 6.70
N SER A 12 0.82 8.94 6.10
CA SER A 12 1.66 10.13 5.99
C SER A 12 0.75 11.21 5.40
N GLN A 13 0.73 12.43 5.98
CA GLN A 13 -0.18 13.52 5.58
C GLN A 13 -0.25 13.79 4.05
N ARG A 14 0.67 13.19 3.28
CA ARG A 14 0.79 13.19 1.83
C ARG A 14 0.08 12.03 1.11
N GLY A 15 -0.70 11.18 1.78
CA GLY A 15 -1.41 10.04 1.15
C GLY A 15 -0.48 8.97 0.59
N LEU A 16 0.65 8.72 1.27
CA LEU A 16 1.67 7.75 0.85
C LEU A 16 1.90 6.71 1.95
N LEU A 17 1.85 5.44 1.57
CA LEU A 17 2.16 4.29 2.42
C LEU A 17 3.45 3.62 1.95
N PRO A 18 4.42 3.33 2.84
CA PRO A 18 5.54 2.47 2.48
C PRO A 18 5.06 1.14 1.90
N LEU A 19 5.82 0.56 0.98
CA LEU A 19 5.46 -0.73 0.34
C LEU A 19 5.01 -1.81 1.33
N ARG A 20 5.69 -1.93 2.47
CA ARG A 20 5.34 -2.90 3.52
C ARG A 20 3.97 -2.61 4.15
N ALA A 21 3.72 -1.35 4.54
CA ALA A 21 2.44 -0.92 5.08
C ALA A 21 1.30 -1.12 4.08
N ALA A 22 1.52 -0.75 2.81
CA ALA A 22 0.56 -0.99 1.73
C ALA A 22 0.26 -2.49 1.51
N THR A 23 1.27 -3.35 1.68
CA THR A 23 1.11 -4.81 1.58
C THR A 23 0.19 -5.32 2.70
N THR A 24 0.45 -4.90 3.94
CA THR A 24 -0.41 -5.22 5.09
C THR A 24 -1.83 -4.67 4.91
N TRP A 25 -1.96 -3.44 4.41
CA TRP A 25 -3.25 -2.79 4.16
C TRP A 25 -4.09 -3.57 3.14
N LEU A 26 -3.46 -4.16 2.13
CA LEU A 26 -4.12 -5.04 1.15
C LEU A 26 -4.44 -6.44 1.71
N GLY A 27 -4.14 -6.72 2.98
CA GLY A 27 -4.29 -8.05 3.57
C GLY A 27 -3.27 -9.07 3.05
N LEU A 28 -2.17 -8.61 2.44
CA LEU A 28 -1.11 -9.46 1.90
C LEU A 28 0.03 -9.59 2.91
N SER A 29 0.77 -10.69 2.83
CA SER A 29 1.97 -10.90 3.68
C SER A 29 3.29 -10.71 2.93
N ASP A 30 3.28 -10.85 1.60
CA ASP A 30 4.50 -10.78 0.78
C ASP A 30 4.54 -9.50 -0.07
N THR A 31 5.53 -8.65 0.23
CA THR A 31 5.78 -7.40 -0.51
C THR A 31 6.08 -7.61 -2.00
N ARG A 32 6.53 -8.80 -2.41
CA ARG A 32 6.75 -9.13 -3.83
C ARG A 32 5.46 -9.18 -4.62
N VAL A 33 4.34 -9.56 -3.99
CA VAL A 33 3.01 -9.54 -4.60
C VAL A 33 2.58 -8.09 -4.85
N THR A 34 2.71 -7.23 -3.84
CA THR A 34 2.42 -5.80 -3.99
C THR A 34 3.33 -5.14 -5.04
N MET A 35 4.62 -5.50 -5.08
CA MET A 35 5.53 -5.03 -6.12
C MET A 35 5.15 -5.52 -7.51
N ARG A 36 4.61 -6.74 -7.64
CA ARG A 36 4.08 -7.23 -8.91
C ARG A 36 2.88 -6.39 -9.36
N LEU A 37 1.97 -6.03 -8.45
CA LEU A 37 0.86 -5.13 -8.77
C LEU A 37 1.33 -3.75 -9.25
N VAL A 38 2.42 -3.22 -8.67
CA VAL A 38 3.06 -1.98 -9.15
C VAL A 38 3.65 -2.16 -10.56
N ARG A 39 4.36 -3.26 -10.81
CA ARG A 39 4.97 -3.57 -12.12
C ARG A 39 3.92 -3.81 -13.21
N ASP A 40 2.81 -4.44 -12.84
CA ASP A 40 1.66 -4.71 -13.71
C ASP A 40 0.81 -3.44 -13.95
N GLY A 41 1.17 -2.29 -13.37
CA GLY A 41 0.45 -1.02 -13.52
C GLY A 41 -0.85 -0.91 -12.72
N LYS A 42 -1.15 -1.89 -11.85
CA LYS A 42 -2.36 -1.93 -11.02
C LYS A 42 -2.29 -1.00 -9.80
N LEU A 43 -1.08 -0.69 -9.34
CA LEU A 43 -0.83 0.24 -8.23
C LEU A 43 0.13 1.34 -8.64
N LYS A 44 -0.20 2.58 -8.26
CA LYS A 44 0.67 3.75 -8.44
C LYS A 44 1.65 3.87 -7.27
N ALA A 45 2.94 3.79 -7.60
CA ALA A 45 4.02 3.92 -6.64
C ALA A 45 4.90 5.14 -6.91
N ILE A 46 5.50 5.68 -5.86
CA ILE A 46 6.48 6.77 -5.88
C ILE A 46 7.74 6.29 -5.16
N LYS A 47 8.90 6.48 -5.77
CA LYS A 47 10.19 6.20 -5.13
C LYS A 47 10.71 7.47 -4.46
N ILE A 48 11.00 7.39 -3.17
CA ILE A 48 11.62 8.49 -2.39
C ILE A 48 12.93 7.95 -1.81
N GLY A 49 14.04 8.44 -2.35
CA GLY A 49 15.37 7.89 -2.06
C GLY A 49 15.45 6.40 -2.42
N ARG A 50 15.72 5.56 -1.42
CA ARG A 50 15.83 4.10 -1.58
C ARG A 50 14.51 3.35 -1.32
N ARG A 51 13.46 4.04 -0.89
CA ARG A 51 12.20 3.42 -0.46
C ARG A 51 11.10 3.63 -1.50
N ILE A 52 10.22 2.64 -1.61
CA ILE A 52 9.03 2.68 -2.48
C ILE A 52 7.82 2.93 -1.59
N PHE A 53 6.99 3.87 -2.04
CA PHE A 53 5.73 4.25 -1.42
C PHE A 53 4.60 4.04 -2.43
N ILE A 54 3.41 3.71 -1.95
CA ILE A 54 2.20 3.52 -2.74
C ILE A 54 1.22 4.60 -2.32
N THR A 55 0.52 5.21 -3.28
CA THR A 55 -0.48 6.22 -2.95
C THR A 55 -1.73 5.56 -2.37
N THR A 56 -2.30 6.13 -1.31
CA THR A 56 -3.54 5.63 -0.69
C THR A 56 -4.69 5.62 -1.69
N GLN A 57 -4.81 6.67 -2.49
CA GLN A 57 -5.81 6.76 -3.57
C GLN A 57 -5.71 5.57 -4.56
N SER A 58 -4.49 5.11 -4.87
CA SER A 58 -4.33 3.97 -5.77
C SER A 58 -4.73 2.66 -5.11
N LEU A 59 -4.50 2.53 -3.80
CA LEU A 59 -4.92 1.36 -3.03
C LEU A 59 -6.45 1.31 -2.94
N GLU A 60 -7.09 2.41 -2.56
CA GLU A 60 -8.56 2.55 -2.51
C GLU A 60 -9.21 2.23 -3.86
N LYS A 61 -8.68 2.80 -4.95
CA LYS A 61 -9.15 2.50 -6.31
C LYS A 61 -8.98 1.02 -6.65
N PHE A 62 -7.88 0.39 -6.23
CA PHE A 62 -7.61 -1.02 -6.51
C PHE A 62 -8.57 -1.95 -5.79
N VAL A 63 -8.92 -1.66 -4.54
CA VAL A 63 -9.90 -2.47 -3.77
C VAL A 63 -11.36 -2.14 -4.11
N GLY A 64 -11.61 -1.16 -4.99
CA GLY A 64 -12.96 -0.76 -5.38
C GLY A 64 -13.69 0.05 -4.31
N VAL A 65 -12.97 0.61 -3.32
CA VAL A 65 -13.51 1.58 -2.37
C VAL A 65 -13.54 2.94 -3.08
N SER A 66 -14.42 3.03 -4.08
CA SER A 66 -14.79 4.31 -4.69
C SER A 66 -15.91 4.90 -3.84
N LYS A 67 -15.64 6.01 -3.15
CA LYS A 67 -16.68 6.81 -2.50
C LYS A 67 -17.41 7.67 -3.54
#